data_AF-A0A1A9RJC3-F1
#
_entry.id   AF-A0A1A9RJC3-F1
#
_cell.length_a   1.000
_cell.length_b   1.000
_cell.length_c   1.000
_cell.angle_alpha   90.00
_cell.angle_beta   90.00
_cell.angle_gamma   90.00
#
_symmetry.space_group_name_H-M   'P 1'
#
loop_
_entity.id
_entity.type
_entity.pdbx_description
1 polymer ?
#
loop_
_entity_poly.entity_id
_entity_poly.type
_entity_poly.pdbx_seq_one_letter_code
_entity_poly.pdbx_strand_id
1 'polypeptide(L)'
;MLDRAMTNPTEENVRAYKYMERVALDMSTNYANMSEQVVRTDPMLDESVRFPISSMARAQALSQISRAREGIIRDLRSKAGLWLFFDSQCRFCHSQFAVTRMLSQKYGLPVRYISTDGGVIQGMPATQLLYDRGASRARSLGIKLTPAVVLVAPPDKMAIVAHGAMSQAELEEKIVLAAIDMQIANPELSNIAKLQDRGILTPGDMADVRRRIRNPNNTDELVKMLNEMIQRRM
;
A
#
# COMPACT_ATOMS: atom_id res chain seq x y z
N MET A 1 -35.38 -19.48 -24.77
CA MET A 1 -35.89 -20.68 -24.07
C MET A 1 -36.42 -20.35 -22.68
N LEU A 2 -35.65 -19.66 -21.82
CA LEU A 2 -36.14 -19.19 -20.51
C LEU A 2 -37.47 -18.42 -20.63
N ASP A 3 -37.52 -17.41 -21.50
CA ASP A 3 -38.71 -16.58 -21.74
C ASP A 3 -39.96 -17.41 -22.10
N ARG A 4 -39.80 -18.43 -22.97
CA ARG A 4 -40.87 -19.36 -23.37
C ARG A 4 -41.32 -20.27 -22.23
N ALA A 5 -40.40 -20.73 -21.38
CA ALA A 5 -40.74 -21.53 -20.19
C ALA A 5 -41.46 -20.72 -19.11
N MET A 6 -41.19 -19.42 -19.01
CA MET A 6 -41.84 -18.51 -18.06
C MET A 6 -43.23 -18.05 -18.52
N THR A 7 -43.39 -17.76 -19.81
CA THR A 7 -44.64 -17.24 -20.39
C THR A 7 -45.64 -18.34 -20.75
N ASN A 8 -45.18 -19.58 -20.97
CA ASN A 8 -46.04 -20.75 -21.21
C ASN A 8 -45.45 -22.02 -20.55
N PRO A 9 -45.67 -22.23 -19.24
CA PRO A 9 -45.00 -23.25 -18.44
C PRO A 9 -45.57 -24.67 -18.62
N THR A 10 -45.64 -25.16 -19.86
CA THR A 10 -45.93 -26.58 -20.11
C THR A 10 -44.76 -27.46 -19.65
N GLU A 11 -45.03 -28.73 -19.36
CA GLU A 11 -44.01 -29.70 -18.95
C GLU A 11 -42.86 -29.76 -19.96
N GLU A 12 -43.16 -29.74 -21.27
CA GLU A 12 -42.17 -29.73 -22.34
C GLU A 12 -41.27 -28.49 -22.31
N ASN A 13 -41.85 -27.29 -22.19
CA ASN A 13 -41.10 -26.03 -22.20
C ASN A 13 -40.20 -25.90 -20.96
N VAL A 14 -40.72 -26.25 -19.79
CA VAL A 14 -39.94 -26.22 -18.53
C VAL A 14 -38.84 -27.28 -18.55
N ARG A 15 -39.14 -28.51 -19.00
CA ARG A 15 -38.16 -29.60 -19.13
C ARG A 15 -37.02 -29.20 -20.07
N ALA A 16 -37.32 -28.64 -21.24
CA ALA A 16 -36.31 -28.18 -22.20
C ALA A 16 -35.38 -27.11 -21.58
N TYR A 17 -35.95 -26.14 -20.85
CA TYR A 17 -35.16 -25.12 -20.18
C TYR A 17 -34.32 -25.69 -19.02
N LYS A 18 -34.85 -26.63 -18.23
CA LYS A 18 -34.08 -27.33 -17.18
C LYS A 18 -32.89 -28.12 -17.74
N TYR A 19 -33.01 -28.72 -18.92
CA TYR A 19 -31.85 -29.33 -19.59
C TYR A 19 -30.80 -28.28 -20.00
N MET A 20 -31.21 -27.09 -20.45
CA MET A 20 -30.27 -26.01 -20.72
C MET A 20 -29.56 -25.50 -19.46
N GLU A 21 -30.29 -25.33 -18.35
CA GLU A 21 -29.68 -25.02 -17.05
C GLU A 21 -28.67 -26.08 -16.64
N ARG A 22 -29.00 -27.37 -16.85
CA ARG A 22 -28.07 -28.47 -16.59
C ARG A 22 -26.80 -28.36 -17.43
N VAL A 23 -26.91 -28.10 -18.73
CA VAL A 23 -25.75 -27.90 -19.62
C VAL A 23 -24.90 -26.71 -19.16
N ALA A 24 -25.53 -25.61 -18.74
CA ALA A 24 -24.80 -24.45 -18.22
C ALA A 24 -24.04 -24.78 -16.92
N LEU A 25 -24.62 -25.61 -16.04
CA LEU A 25 -23.94 -26.13 -14.85
C LEU A 25 -22.74 -27.02 -15.23
N ASP A 26 -22.92 -27.94 -16.17
CA ASP A 26 -21.83 -28.83 -16.63
C ASP A 26 -20.69 -28.01 -17.28
N MET A 27 -21.01 -26.96 -18.07
CA MET A 27 -20.02 -26.01 -18.61
C MET A 27 -19.25 -25.29 -17.50
N SER A 28 -19.96 -24.83 -16.46
CA SER A 28 -19.35 -24.15 -15.31
C SER A 28 -18.42 -25.08 -14.53
N THR A 29 -18.81 -26.34 -14.34
CA THR A 29 -17.97 -27.37 -13.71
C THR A 29 -16.72 -27.66 -14.53
N ASN A 30 -16.84 -27.82 -15.85
CA ASN A 30 -15.68 -28.03 -16.72
C ASN A 30 -14.70 -26.85 -16.68
N TYR A 31 -15.22 -25.60 -16.67
CA TYR A 31 -14.39 -24.41 -16.49
C TYR A 31 -13.68 -24.39 -15.13
N ALA A 32 -14.39 -24.70 -14.05
CA ALA A 32 -13.82 -24.71 -12.70
C ALA A 32 -12.69 -25.75 -12.59
N ASN A 33 -12.90 -26.96 -13.10
CA ASN A 33 -11.89 -28.02 -13.11
C ASN A 33 -10.65 -27.63 -13.91
N MET A 34 -10.83 -27.06 -15.10
CA MET A 34 -9.72 -26.59 -15.93
C MET A 34 -8.99 -25.41 -15.28
N SER A 35 -9.72 -24.47 -14.67
CA SER A 35 -9.13 -23.33 -13.95
C SER A 35 -8.25 -23.80 -12.80
N GLU A 36 -8.72 -24.77 -12.00
CA GLU A 36 -7.93 -25.37 -10.92
C GLU A 36 -6.67 -26.05 -11.48
N GLN A 37 -6.81 -26.83 -12.56
CA GLN A 37 -5.67 -27.49 -13.20
C GLN A 37 -4.64 -26.47 -13.70
N VAL A 38 -5.06 -25.40 -14.36
CA VAL A 38 -4.18 -24.36 -14.90
C VAL A 38 -3.47 -23.61 -13.77
N VAL A 39 -4.19 -23.19 -12.72
CA VAL A 39 -3.57 -22.55 -11.54
C VAL A 39 -2.57 -23.47 -10.83
N ARG A 40 -2.88 -24.77 -10.72
CA ARG A 40 -1.96 -25.75 -10.10
C ARG A 40 -0.71 -26.01 -10.93
N THR A 41 -0.76 -25.82 -12.25
CA THR A 41 0.33 -26.15 -13.17
C THR A 41 1.13 -24.93 -13.64
N ASP A 42 0.59 -23.72 -13.51
CA ASP A 42 1.29 -22.46 -13.76
C ASP A 42 1.51 -21.70 -12.43
N PRO A 43 2.74 -21.73 -11.88
CA PRO A 43 3.08 -21.02 -10.64
C PRO A 43 2.81 -19.52 -10.69
N MET A 44 2.79 -18.89 -11.87
CA MET A 44 2.51 -17.45 -11.98
C MET A 44 1.04 -17.09 -11.73
N LEU A 45 0.15 -18.09 -11.73
CA LEU A 45 -1.27 -17.93 -11.42
C LEU A 45 -1.60 -18.34 -9.97
N ASP A 46 -0.66 -18.98 -9.27
CA ASP A 46 -0.84 -19.37 -7.87
C ASP A 46 -0.48 -18.21 -6.94
N GLU A 47 -1.48 -17.74 -6.20
CA GLU A 47 -1.33 -16.67 -5.22
C GLU A 47 -0.37 -17.01 -4.06
N SER A 48 -0.15 -18.30 -3.80
CA SER A 48 0.82 -18.77 -2.81
C SER A 48 2.27 -18.45 -3.19
N VAL A 49 2.55 -18.27 -4.48
CA VAL A 49 3.86 -17.87 -5.02
C VAL A 49 4.13 -16.39 -4.75
N ARG A 50 3.09 -15.54 -4.79
CA ARG A 50 3.21 -14.12 -4.41
C ARG A 50 3.49 -13.95 -2.93
N PHE A 51 2.69 -14.61 -2.09
CA PHE A 51 2.84 -14.49 -0.65
C PHE A 51 2.40 -15.77 0.07
N PRO A 52 3.17 -16.26 1.06
CA PRO A 52 2.84 -17.53 1.72
C PRO A 52 1.44 -17.54 2.35
N ILE A 53 0.68 -18.58 2.05
CA ILE A 53 -0.68 -18.79 2.57
C ILE A 53 -0.70 -19.64 3.85
N SER A 54 0.30 -20.52 4.04
CA SER A 54 0.37 -21.35 5.24
C SER A 54 0.65 -20.48 6.47
N SER A 55 -0.06 -20.73 7.57
CA SER A 55 -0.06 -19.84 8.74
C SER A 55 1.35 -19.56 9.29
N MET A 56 2.19 -20.60 9.37
CA MET A 56 3.57 -20.49 9.85
C MET A 56 4.45 -19.65 8.90
N ALA A 57 4.46 -19.96 7.61
CA ALA A 57 5.28 -19.23 6.64
C ALA A 57 4.80 -17.78 6.48
N ARG A 58 3.48 -17.56 6.53
CA ARG A 58 2.87 -16.24 6.52
C ARG A 58 3.31 -15.40 7.73
N ALA A 59 3.26 -15.99 8.93
CA ALA A 59 3.71 -15.32 10.15
C ALA A 59 5.20 -14.95 10.08
N GLN A 60 6.03 -15.86 9.56
CA GLN A 60 7.45 -15.61 9.36
C GLN A 60 7.69 -14.46 8.37
N ALA A 61 7.00 -14.45 7.23
CA ALA A 61 7.09 -13.39 6.24
C ALA A 61 6.66 -12.03 6.82
N LEU A 62 5.53 -11.96 7.52
CA LEU A 62 5.06 -10.73 8.19
C LEU A 62 6.06 -10.23 9.24
N SER A 63 6.69 -11.14 10.00
CA SER A 63 7.76 -10.78 10.94
C SER A 63 9.00 -10.22 10.24
N GLN A 64 9.37 -10.75 9.07
CA GLN A 64 10.45 -10.19 8.26
C GLN A 64 10.10 -8.79 7.72
N ILE A 65 8.89 -8.60 7.21
CA ILE A 65 8.39 -7.29 6.77
C ILE A 65 8.44 -6.28 7.92
N SER A 66 7.93 -6.65 9.09
CA SER A 66 7.95 -5.78 10.28
C SER A 66 9.38 -5.38 10.67
N ARG A 67 10.32 -6.34 10.72
CA ARG A 67 11.73 -6.07 10.98
C ARG A 67 12.38 -5.19 9.92
N ALA A 68 12.05 -5.39 8.65
CA ALA A 68 12.55 -4.56 7.56
C ALA A 68 12.02 -3.12 7.66
N ARG A 69 10.74 -2.93 7.97
CA ARG A 69 10.13 -1.61 8.23
C ARG A 69 10.87 -0.89 9.37
N GLU A 70 11.09 -1.56 10.50
CA GLU A 70 11.87 -0.97 11.60
C GLU A 70 13.31 -0.66 11.19
N GLY A 71 13.95 -1.55 10.43
CA GLY A 71 15.31 -1.36 9.90
C GLY A 71 15.42 -0.12 9.00
N ILE A 72 14.44 0.10 8.13
CA ILE A 72 14.36 1.30 7.28
C ILE A 72 14.33 2.55 8.16
N ILE A 73 13.44 2.59 9.16
CA ILE A 73 13.31 3.76 10.04
C ILE A 73 14.61 4.02 10.82
N ARG A 74 15.32 2.98 11.27
CA ARG A 74 16.63 3.13 11.93
C ARG A 74 17.70 3.67 10.98
N ASP A 75 17.74 3.19 9.74
CA ASP A 75 18.68 3.64 8.71
C ASP A 75 18.44 5.11 8.31
N LEU A 76 17.21 5.61 8.44
CA LEU A 76 16.89 7.02 8.21
C LEU A 76 17.53 7.98 9.21
N ARG A 77 17.94 7.53 10.40
CA ARG A 77 18.50 8.40 11.45
C ARG A 77 19.65 9.30 10.97
N SER A 78 20.48 8.81 10.05
CA SER A 78 21.63 9.56 9.51
C SER A 78 21.32 10.31 8.21
N LYS A 79 20.13 10.12 7.63
CA LYS A 79 19.76 10.59 6.28
C LYS A 79 18.59 11.57 6.30
N ALA A 80 17.72 11.48 7.31
CA ALA A 80 16.46 12.18 7.35
C ALA A 80 16.04 12.54 8.79
N GLY A 81 15.04 13.40 8.89
CA GLY A 81 14.40 13.79 10.14
C GLY A 81 12.91 14.07 9.94
N LEU A 82 12.21 14.31 11.06
CA LEU A 82 10.79 14.66 11.06
C LEU A 82 10.62 16.13 11.42
N TRP A 83 9.72 16.81 10.71
CA TRP A 83 9.15 18.08 11.14
C TRP A 83 7.71 17.86 11.56
N LEU A 84 7.38 18.23 12.80
CA LEU A 84 6.00 18.31 13.27
C LEU A 84 5.56 19.78 13.26
N PHE A 85 4.71 20.15 12.32
CA PHE A 85 4.01 21.43 12.32
C PHE A 85 2.82 21.34 13.28
N PHE A 86 2.72 22.29 14.20
CA PHE A 86 1.72 22.27 15.26
C PHE A 86 1.20 23.66 15.62
N ASP A 87 0.00 23.68 16.18
CA ASP A 87 -0.61 24.84 16.84
C ASP A 87 -0.71 24.54 18.35
N SER A 88 -0.30 25.47 19.21
CA SER A 88 -0.23 25.23 20.66
C SER A 88 -1.60 25.01 21.32
N GLN A 89 -2.68 25.55 20.73
CA GLN A 89 -4.06 25.42 21.23
C GLN A 89 -4.76 24.15 20.70
N CYS A 90 -4.19 23.48 19.70
CA CYS A 90 -4.78 22.28 19.11
C CYS A 90 -4.54 21.04 19.99
N ARG A 91 -5.61 20.49 20.61
CA ARG A 91 -5.53 19.29 21.47
C ARG A 91 -4.85 18.09 20.78
N PHE A 92 -5.12 17.87 19.50
CA PHE A 92 -4.51 16.78 18.74
C PHE A 92 -3.01 16.98 18.51
N CYS A 93 -2.50 18.22 18.51
CA CYS A 93 -1.07 18.50 18.44
C CYS A 93 -0.33 18.00 19.69
N HIS A 94 -0.95 18.07 20.87
CA HIS A 94 -0.37 17.55 22.11
C HIS A 94 -0.21 16.03 22.05
N SER A 95 -1.22 15.33 21.53
CA SER A 95 -1.14 13.88 21.30
C SER A 95 -0.06 13.52 20.27
N GLN A 96 0.01 14.25 19.15
CA GLN A 96 1.01 13.98 18.12
C GLN A 96 2.44 14.29 18.57
N PHE A 97 2.62 15.28 19.45
CA PHE A 97 3.90 15.54 20.11
C PHE A 97 4.38 14.32 20.91
N ALA A 98 3.50 13.67 21.68
CA ALA A 98 3.84 12.45 22.41
C ALA A 98 4.26 11.31 21.47
N VAL A 99 3.54 11.11 20.35
CA VAL A 99 3.85 10.06 19.36
C VAL A 99 5.21 10.30 18.68
N THR A 100 5.49 11.53 18.23
CA THR A 100 6.77 11.86 17.61
C THR A 100 7.94 11.76 18.59
N ARG A 101 7.72 12.05 19.87
CA ARG A 101 8.71 11.82 20.93
C ARG A 101 9.01 10.34 21.12
N MET A 102 7.98 9.48 21.15
CA MET A 102 8.17 8.02 21.25
C MET A 102 8.94 7.46 20.06
N LEU A 103 8.65 7.93 18.84
CA LEU A 103 9.41 7.57 17.65
C LEU A 103 10.87 8.00 17.71
N SER A 104 11.12 9.26 18.11
CA SER A 104 12.48 9.77 18.29
C SER A 104 13.25 8.94 19.31
N GLN A 105 12.62 8.55 20.41
CA GLN A 105 13.22 7.68 21.43
C GLN A 105 13.48 6.26 20.92
N LYS A 106 12.54 5.66 20.19
CA LYS A 106 12.66 4.29 19.68
C LYS A 106 13.76 4.17 18.60
N TYR A 107 13.86 5.15 17.70
CA TYR A 107 14.72 5.04 16.51
C TYR A 107 15.90 6.01 16.47
N GLY A 108 15.93 7.00 17.34
CA GLY A 108 16.94 8.07 17.33
C GLY A 108 16.75 9.05 16.16
N LEU A 109 15.59 9.07 15.50
CA LEU A 109 15.27 10.00 14.42
C LEU A 109 15.25 11.44 14.94
N PRO A 110 15.96 12.39 14.28
CA PRO A 110 15.92 13.79 14.67
C PRO A 110 14.53 14.36 14.37
N VAL A 111 13.96 15.08 15.34
CA VAL A 111 12.65 15.73 15.20
C VAL A 111 12.80 17.22 15.45
N ARG A 112 12.17 18.04 14.60
CA ARG A 112 11.96 19.47 14.83
C ARG A 112 10.47 19.73 15.00
N TYR A 113 10.15 20.58 15.96
CA TYR A 113 8.79 21.01 16.22
C TYR A 113 8.63 22.44 15.70
N ILE A 114 7.66 22.67 14.82
CA ILE A 114 7.49 23.95 14.13
C ILE A 114 6.13 24.52 14.52
N SER A 115 6.15 25.54 15.36
CA SER A 115 4.94 26.21 15.86
C SER A 115 4.39 27.18 14.81
N THR A 116 3.12 26.98 14.41
CA THR A 116 2.44 27.83 13.42
C THR A 116 1.80 29.08 14.01
N ASP A 117 1.45 29.01 15.31
CA ASP A 117 0.85 30.10 16.08
C ASP A 117 1.87 30.87 16.93
N GLY A 118 3.11 30.37 17.01
CA GLY A 118 4.17 30.97 17.84
C GLY A 118 4.16 30.49 19.30
N GLY A 119 3.17 29.68 19.69
CA GLY A 119 3.07 29.09 21.03
C GLY A 119 3.91 27.82 21.21
N VAL A 120 3.85 27.25 22.41
CA VAL A 120 4.62 26.05 22.78
C VAL A 120 3.74 25.01 23.44
N ILE A 121 4.09 23.73 23.30
CA ILE A 121 3.48 22.62 24.02
C ILE A 121 4.39 22.26 25.20
N GLN A 122 3.81 22.03 26.38
CA GLN A 122 4.57 21.70 27.59
C GLN A 122 5.42 20.44 27.40
N GLY A 123 6.67 20.49 27.85
CA GLY A 123 7.63 19.38 27.75
C GLY A 123 8.37 19.29 26.40
N MET A 124 8.10 20.20 25.48
CA MET A 124 8.83 20.29 24.21
C MET A 124 10.24 20.89 24.42
N PRO A 125 11.31 20.23 23.95
CA PRO A 125 12.67 20.76 24.11
C PRO A 125 12.88 22.04 23.30
N ALA A 126 13.32 23.12 23.94
CA ALA A 126 13.57 24.41 23.28
C ALA A 126 14.60 24.29 22.14
N THR A 127 15.57 23.37 22.25
CA THR A 127 16.58 23.11 21.22
C THR A 127 16.02 22.49 19.94
N GLN A 128 14.81 21.92 19.98
CA GLN A 128 14.13 21.27 18.85
C GLN A 128 12.99 22.14 18.28
N LEU A 129 12.65 23.24 18.96
CA LEU A 129 11.54 24.12 18.61
C LEU A 129 11.98 25.21 17.61
N LEU A 130 11.13 25.42 16.60
CA LEU A 130 11.21 26.47 15.60
C LEU A 130 9.84 27.13 15.46
N TYR A 131 9.80 28.31 14.82
CA TYR A 131 8.58 29.10 14.67
C TYR A 131 8.32 29.44 13.20
N ASP A 132 7.11 29.16 12.74
CA ASP A 132 6.54 29.60 11.46
C ASP A 132 5.28 30.44 11.75
N ARG A 133 5.49 31.61 12.37
CA ARG A 133 4.40 32.49 12.81
C ARG A 133 3.50 32.84 11.62
N GLY A 134 2.21 32.51 11.74
CA GLY A 134 1.25 32.72 10.66
C GLY A 134 1.25 31.62 9.61
N ALA A 135 1.92 30.48 9.84
CA ALA A 135 1.90 29.26 9.02
C ALA A 135 2.33 29.42 7.55
N SER A 136 3.21 30.39 7.26
CA SER A 136 3.62 30.70 5.88
C SER A 136 4.40 29.55 5.24
N ARG A 137 5.34 28.95 5.99
CA ARG A 137 6.13 27.81 5.55
C ARG A 137 5.25 26.57 5.43
N ALA A 138 4.38 26.32 6.41
CA ALA A 138 3.46 25.20 6.38
C ALA A 138 2.60 25.22 5.10
N ARG A 139 1.98 26.37 4.78
CA ARG A 139 1.17 26.53 3.56
C ARG A 139 1.99 26.34 2.28
N SER A 140 3.23 26.84 2.25
CA SER A 140 4.12 26.66 1.09
C SER A 140 4.45 25.20 0.80
N LEU A 141 4.39 24.33 1.82
CA LEU A 141 4.59 22.90 1.71
C LEU A 141 3.28 22.13 1.42
N GLY A 142 2.15 22.82 1.27
CA GLY A 142 0.84 22.20 1.06
C GLY A 142 0.16 21.70 2.35
N ILE A 143 0.70 22.04 3.53
CA ILE A 143 0.09 21.69 4.82
C ILE A 143 -1.13 22.59 5.04
N LYS A 144 -2.30 21.96 5.14
CA LYS A 144 -3.58 22.66 5.33
C LYS A 144 -4.08 22.65 6.77
N LEU A 145 -3.64 21.67 7.57
CA LEU A 145 -4.17 21.37 8.90
C LEU A 145 -3.03 20.94 9.83
N THR A 146 -3.12 21.32 11.11
CA THR A 146 -2.23 20.84 12.18
C THR A 146 -2.94 19.78 13.04
N PRO A 147 -2.21 18.81 13.63
CA PRO A 147 -0.79 18.56 13.43
C PRO A 147 -0.49 18.01 12.04
N ALA A 148 0.69 18.29 11.51
CA ALA A 148 1.19 17.67 10.29
C ALA A 148 2.64 17.22 10.48
N VAL A 149 2.97 16.01 10.03
CA VAL A 149 4.32 15.46 10.10
C VAL A 149 4.89 15.36 8.69
N VAL A 150 6.09 15.88 8.52
CA VAL A 150 6.84 15.85 7.26
C VAL A 150 8.13 15.06 7.48
N LEU A 151 8.38 14.06 6.64
CA LEU A 151 9.69 13.43 6.52
C LEU A 151 10.56 14.30 5.62
N VAL A 152 11.73 14.69 6.11
CA VAL A 152 12.65 15.59 5.41
C VAL A 152 14.01 14.92 5.30
N ALA A 153 14.55 14.84 4.09
CA ALA A 153 15.88 14.31 3.79
C ALA A 153 16.66 15.34 2.95
N PRO A 154 17.78 15.88 3.47
CA PRO A 154 18.60 16.82 2.71
C PRO A 154 19.08 16.24 1.37
N PRO A 155 19.32 17.09 0.34
CA PRO A 155 19.21 18.55 0.40
C PRO A 155 17.78 19.09 0.21
N ASP A 156 16.90 18.37 -0.49
CA ASP A 156 15.63 18.91 -1.01
C ASP A 156 14.44 17.94 -0.92
N LYS A 157 14.64 16.68 -0.54
CA LYS A 157 13.57 15.68 -0.50
C LYS A 157 12.70 15.87 0.72
N MET A 158 11.39 15.96 0.50
CA MET A 158 10.40 16.01 1.58
C MET A 158 9.10 15.33 1.19
N ALA A 159 8.41 14.74 2.17
CA ALA A 159 7.09 14.16 2.00
C ALA A 159 6.24 14.39 3.25
N ILE A 160 5.00 14.82 3.06
CA ILE A 160 4.02 14.88 4.15
C ILE A 160 3.60 13.44 4.47
N VAL A 161 3.98 12.96 5.64
CA VAL A 161 3.62 11.62 6.13
C VAL A 161 2.38 11.63 7.00
N ALA A 162 1.95 12.79 7.50
CA ALA A 162 0.73 12.89 8.29
C ALA A 162 0.01 14.23 8.11
N HIS A 163 -1.31 14.16 7.94
CA HIS A 163 -2.25 15.25 8.23
C HIS A 163 -3.19 14.77 9.33
N GLY A 164 -3.18 15.44 10.49
CA GLY A 164 -3.91 15.01 11.67
C GLY A 164 -3.11 14.08 12.59
N ALA A 165 -3.66 13.84 13.77
CA ALA A 165 -3.06 12.95 14.75
C ALA A 165 -3.24 11.48 14.35
N MET A 166 -2.22 10.67 14.61
CA MET A 166 -2.22 9.23 14.33
C MET A 166 -1.39 8.47 15.35
N SER A 167 -1.60 7.16 15.41
CA SER A 167 -0.82 6.25 16.25
C SER A 167 0.63 6.16 15.79
N GLN A 168 1.49 5.62 16.66
CA GLN A 168 2.88 5.34 16.31
C GLN A 168 2.98 4.40 15.12
N ALA A 169 2.23 3.29 15.11
CA ALA A 169 2.30 2.28 14.05
C ALA A 169 1.90 2.85 12.68
N GLU A 170 0.86 3.68 12.62
CA GLU A 170 0.45 4.36 11.39
C GLU A 170 1.52 5.33 10.89
N LEU A 171 2.15 6.07 11.80
CA LEU A 171 3.23 6.99 11.43
C LEU A 171 4.49 6.24 10.97
N GLU A 172 4.85 5.13 11.60
CA GLU A 172 5.95 4.25 11.16
C GLU A 172 5.72 3.74 9.74
N GLU A 173 4.51 3.25 9.44
CA GLU A 173 4.16 2.79 8.10
C GLU A 173 4.28 3.89 7.06
N LYS A 174 3.72 5.09 7.33
CA LYS A 174 3.79 6.21 6.39
C LYS A 174 5.20 6.75 6.20
N ILE A 175 6.05 6.72 7.23
CA ILE A 175 7.48 7.05 7.11
C ILE A 175 8.17 6.06 6.18
N VAL A 176 7.93 4.75 6.33
CA VAL A 176 8.53 3.74 5.45
C VAL A 176 8.09 3.93 4.01
N LEU A 177 6.80 4.11 3.75
CA LEU A 177 6.29 4.33 2.40
C LEU A 177 6.93 5.56 1.76
N ALA A 178 6.91 6.69 2.47
CA ALA A 178 7.54 7.93 1.98
C ALA A 178 9.05 7.76 1.74
N ALA A 179 9.76 7.06 2.63
CA ALA A 179 11.19 6.83 2.47
C ALA A 179 11.53 5.97 1.24
N ILE A 180 10.69 4.98 0.92
CA ILE A 180 10.86 4.17 -0.28
C ILE A 180 10.54 5.00 -1.53
N ASP A 181 9.45 5.75 -1.53
CA ASP A 181 9.03 6.58 -2.67
C ASP A 181 10.03 7.71 -2.96
N MET A 182 10.60 8.30 -1.90
CA MET A 182 11.69 9.28 -1.98
C MET A 182 13.04 8.66 -2.35
N GLN A 183 13.14 7.32 -2.45
CA GLN A 183 14.39 6.60 -2.72
C GLN A 183 15.51 6.94 -1.72
N ILE A 184 15.16 7.01 -0.44
CA ILE A 184 16.12 7.25 0.66
C ILE A 184 16.21 6.06 1.63
N ALA A 185 15.28 5.10 1.53
CA ALA A 185 15.35 3.83 2.25
C ALA A 185 16.42 2.89 1.67
N ASN A 186 16.98 2.03 2.51
CA ASN A 186 17.85 0.94 2.07
C ASN A 186 17.12 0.04 1.04
N PRO A 187 17.68 -0.21 -0.16
CA PRO A 187 17.01 -0.99 -1.20
C PRO A 187 16.67 -2.43 -0.80
N GLU A 188 17.54 -3.12 -0.08
CA GLU A 188 17.32 -4.50 0.37
C GLU A 188 16.14 -4.57 1.36
N LEU A 189 16.14 -3.67 2.34
CA LEU A 189 15.04 -3.58 3.30
C LEU A 189 13.73 -3.15 2.61
N SER A 190 13.81 -2.28 1.61
CA SER A 190 12.65 -1.85 0.82
C SER A 190 12.01 -3.03 0.09
N ASN A 191 12.83 -3.91 -0.50
CA ASN A 191 12.36 -5.11 -1.19
C ASN A 191 11.70 -6.12 -0.23
N ILE A 192 12.19 -6.23 1.01
CA ILE A 192 11.56 -7.06 2.03
C ILE A 192 10.27 -6.40 2.53
N ALA A 193 10.26 -5.08 2.76
CA ALA A 193 9.09 -4.35 3.22
C ALA A 193 7.92 -4.39 2.22
N LYS A 194 8.23 -4.50 0.93
CA LYS A 194 7.29 -4.63 -0.20
C LYS A 194 7.05 -6.08 -0.64
N LEU A 195 7.40 -7.07 0.19
CA LEU A 195 7.24 -8.49 -0.15
C LEU A 195 5.81 -8.86 -0.58
N GLN A 196 4.79 -8.18 -0.04
CA GLN A 196 3.38 -8.40 -0.39
C GLN A 196 2.99 -7.83 -1.76
N ASP A 197 3.78 -6.90 -2.29
CA ASP A 197 3.50 -6.21 -3.56
C ASP A 197 4.21 -6.87 -4.76
N ARG A 198 4.95 -7.97 -4.53
CA ARG A 198 5.64 -8.70 -5.61
C ARG A 198 4.65 -9.22 -6.64
N GLY A 199 5.05 -9.15 -7.91
CA GLY A 199 4.22 -9.59 -9.03
C GLY A 199 3.02 -8.70 -9.33
N ILE A 200 2.75 -7.64 -8.56
CA ILE A 200 1.62 -6.74 -8.81
C ILE A 200 1.96 -5.80 -9.98
N LEU A 201 1.11 -5.84 -11.01
CA LEU A 201 1.18 -4.93 -12.15
C LEU A 201 0.80 -3.51 -11.73
N THR A 202 1.63 -2.55 -12.14
CA THR A 202 1.38 -1.12 -11.88
C THR A 202 0.23 -0.59 -12.74
N PRO A 203 -0.35 0.59 -12.43
CA PRO A 203 -1.32 1.24 -13.31
C PRO A 203 -0.80 1.44 -14.74
N GLY A 204 0.51 1.70 -14.91
CA GLY A 204 1.15 1.81 -16.23
C GLY A 204 1.20 0.47 -16.97
N ASP A 205 1.57 -0.61 -16.28
CA ASP A 205 1.54 -1.96 -16.84
C ASP A 205 0.11 -2.33 -17.27
N MET A 206 -0.88 -2.04 -16.43
CA MET A 206 -2.29 -2.31 -16.72
C MET A 206 -2.82 -1.50 -17.91
N ALA A 207 -2.37 -0.26 -18.08
CA ALA A 207 -2.69 0.54 -19.26
C ALA A 207 -2.10 -0.08 -20.53
N ASP A 208 -0.88 -0.62 -20.47
CA ASP A 208 -0.25 -1.32 -21.57
C ASP A 208 -0.98 -2.62 -21.93
N VAL A 209 -1.34 -3.42 -20.91
CA VAL A 209 -2.18 -4.62 -21.04
C VAL A 209 -3.49 -4.30 -21.80
N ARG A 210 -4.22 -3.26 -21.37
CA ARG A 210 -5.48 -2.84 -22.02
C ARG A 210 -5.31 -2.40 -23.47
N ARG A 211 -4.17 -1.80 -23.84
CA ARG A 211 -3.90 -1.43 -25.23
C ARG A 211 -3.65 -2.66 -26.09
N ARG A 212 -2.93 -3.65 -25.56
CA ARG A 212 -2.51 -4.85 -26.28
C ARG A 212 -3.60 -5.94 -26.38
N ILE A 213 -4.59 -5.96 -25.49
CA ILE A 213 -5.69 -6.95 -25.46
C ILE A 213 -6.81 -6.68 -26.50
N ARG A 214 -6.72 -5.65 -27.37
CA ARG A 214 -7.86 -5.23 -28.22
C ARG A 214 -8.34 -6.21 -29.31
N ASN A 215 -7.69 -7.35 -29.51
CA ASN A 215 -8.24 -8.57 -30.11
C ASN A 215 -7.10 -9.61 -30.10
N PRO A 216 -7.03 -10.52 -29.12
CA PRO A 216 -5.98 -11.52 -29.11
C PRO A 216 -6.23 -12.51 -30.25
N ASN A 217 -5.42 -12.43 -31.32
CA ASN A 217 -5.47 -13.41 -32.41
C ASN A 217 -4.95 -14.79 -31.96
N ASN A 218 -4.24 -14.86 -30.82
CA ASN A 218 -3.64 -16.08 -30.26
C ASN A 218 -3.56 -16.03 -28.73
N THR A 219 -4.12 -17.04 -28.05
CA THR A 219 -4.11 -17.17 -26.58
C THR A 219 -2.70 -17.35 -26.02
N ASP A 220 -1.81 -18.05 -26.74
CA ASP A 220 -0.44 -18.32 -26.26
C ASP A 220 0.41 -17.05 -26.19
N GLU A 221 0.23 -16.16 -27.17
CA GLU A 221 0.92 -14.87 -27.20
C GLU A 221 0.47 -13.97 -26.04
N LEU A 222 -0.83 -14.00 -25.71
CA LEU A 222 -1.38 -13.30 -24.57
C LEU A 222 -0.81 -13.83 -23.25
N VAL A 223 -0.76 -15.15 -23.07
CA VAL A 223 -0.18 -15.78 -21.88
C VAL A 223 1.29 -15.41 -21.74
N LYS A 224 2.08 -15.54 -22.83
CA LYS A 224 3.50 -15.19 -22.82
C LYS A 224 3.72 -13.73 -22.42
N MET A 225 2.97 -12.81 -23.04
CA MET A 225 3.06 -11.38 -22.73
C MET A 225 2.73 -11.09 -21.26
N LEU A 226 1.62 -11.62 -20.74
CA LEU A 226 1.20 -11.39 -19.35
C LEU A 226 2.20 -12.00 -18.36
N ASN A 227 2.68 -13.21 -18.63
CA ASN A 227 3.66 -13.89 -17.80
C ASN A 227 4.98 -13.10 -17.74
N GLU A 228 5.50 -12.63 -18.88
CA GLU A 228 6.70 -11.77 -18.91
C GLU A 228 6.52 -10.48 -18.11
N MET A 229 5.33 -9.85 -18.14
CA MET A 229 5.06 -8.64 -17.36
C MET A 229 5.02 -8.91 -15.85
N ILE A 230 4.42 -10.03 -15.43
CA ILE A 230 4.36 -10.45 -14.02
C ILE A 230 5.76 -10.81 -13.51
N GLN A 231 6.53 -11.59 -14.27
CA GLN A 231 7.89 -12.00 -13.90
C GLN A 231 8.85 -10.81 -13.69
N ARG A 232 8.71 -9.73 -14.47
CA ARG A 232 9.51 -8.50 -14.28
C ARG A 232 9.22 -7.78 -12.95
N ARG A 233 8.13 -8.14 -12.27
CA ARG A 233 7.70 -7.55 -10.99
C ARG A 233 7.91 -8.50 -9.80
N MET A 234 8.39 -9.72 -10.04
CA MET A 234 8.76 -10.70 -9.00
C MET A 234 10.14 -10.39 -8.41
#